data_AF-A0A9X1L689-F1
#
_entry.id   AF-A0A9X1L689-F1
#
_cell.length_a   1.000
_cell.length_b   1.000
_cell.length_c   1.000
_cell.angle_alpha   90.00
_cell.angle_beta   90.00
_cell.angle_gamma   90.00
#
_symmetry.space_group_name_H-M   'P 1'
#
loop_
_entity.id
_entity.type
_entity.pdbx_description
1 polymer ?
#
loop_
_entity_poly.entity_id
_entity_poly.type
_entity_poly.pdbx_seq_one_letter_code
_entity_poly.pdbx_strand_id
1 'polypeptide(L)'
;MIKRILLYALVVVSALFSSYFLHDYIISTALSFKLWQVYVFHAIAAFLVYLCVEITAEKLPNQAGYAYLMLMFFKIGAFVLIFQESVFAKESLLKVESVALVVPLFLFLIIEAIAVARLLNSK
;
A
#
# COMPACT_ATOMS: atom_id res chain seq x y z
N MET A 1 -18.90 -10.24 1.56
CA MET A 1 -17.99 -9.75 0.51
C MET A 1 -18.21 -8.30 0.11
N ILE A 2 -19.22 -7.99 -0.73
CA ILE A 2 -19.26 -6.71 -1.48
C ILE A 2 -19.24 -5.45 -0.59
N LYS A 3 -20.00 -5.46 0.52
CA LYS A 3 -20.04 -4.33 1.47
C LYS A 3 -18.67 -4.05 2.11
N ARG A 4 -17.91 -5.10 2.46
CA ARG A 4 -16.56 -4.96 3.03
C ARG A 4 -15.57 -4.45 2.00
N ILE A 5 -15.63 -4.97 0.77
CA ILE A 5 -14.80 -4.49 -0.35
C ILE A 5 -15.06 -3.01 -0.63
N LEU A 6 -16.33 -2.59 -0.72
CA LEU A 6 -16.70 -1.20 -0.97
C LEU A 6 -16.25 -0.27 0.18
N LEU A 7 -16.44 -0.70 1.43
CA LEU A 7 -15.96 0.06 2.58
C LEU A 7 -14.43 0.19 2.58
N TYR A 8 -13.71 -0.88 2.31
CA TYR A 8 -12.26 -0.86 2.23
C TYR A 8 -11.76 0.02 1.07
N ALA A 9 -12.39 -0.06 -0.11
CA ALA A 9 -12.11 0.83 -1.23
C ALA A 9 -12.29 2.29 -0.85
N LEU A 10 -13.38 2.63 -0.15
CA LEU A 10 -13.62 3.99 0.34
C LEU A 10 -12.52 4.43 1.30
N VAL A 11 -12.10 3.58 2.24
CA VAL A 11 -11.00 3.88 3.19
C VAL A 11 -9.68 4.11 2.44
N VAL A 12 -9.32 3.25 1.48
CA VAL A 12 -8.09 3.38 0.68
C VAL A 12 -8.11 4.66 -0.15
N VAL A 13 -9.22 4.97 -0.82
CA VAL A 13 -9.37 6.20 -1.62
C VAL A 13 -9.32 7.45 -0.74
N SER A 14 -9.97 7.41 0.41
CA SER A 14 -9.95 8.52 1.37
C SER A 14 -8.53 8.73 1.92
N ALA A 15 -7.84 7.65 2.29
CA ALA A 15 -6.46 7.70 2.74
C ALA A 15 -5.54 8.24 1.64
N LEU A 16 -5.69 7.78 0.40
CA LEU A 16 -4.93 8.25 -0.77
C LEU A 16 -5.01 9.77 -0.90
N PHE A 17 -6.21 10.34 -1.04
CA PHE A 17 -6.34 11.78 -1.23
C PHE A 17 -5.89 12.57 -0.01
N SER A 18 -6.35 12.20 1.19
CA SER A 18 -6.05 12.95 2.42
C SER A 18 -4.54 12.99 2.69
N SER A 19 -3.87 11.85 2.59
CA SER A 19 -2.45 11.74 2.90
C SER A 19 -1.55 12.26 1.78
N TYR A 20 -1.93 12.10 0.51
CA TYR A 20 -1.17 12.65 -0.61
C TYR A 20 -1.11 14.17 -0.53
N PHE A 21 -2.27 14.85 -0.42
CA PHE A 21 -2.29 16.31 -0.38
C PHE A 21 -1.59 16.86 0.86
N LEU A 22 -1.70 16.19 2.01
CA LEU A 22 -0.96 16.56 3.20
C LEU A 22 0.55 16.43 3.01
N HIS A 23 1.00 15.33 2.42
CA HIS A 23 2.43 15.06 2.22
C HIS A 23 3.04 16.00 1.16
N ASP A 24 2.31 16.24 0.07
CA ASP A 24 2.68 17.17 -1.00
C ASP A 24 2.78 18.61 -0.48
N TYR A 25 1.86 19.03 0.40
CA TYR A 25 1.90 20.35 1.05
C TYR A 25 3.11 20.52 2.00
N ILE A 26 3.53 19.46 2.68
CA ILE A 26 4.64 19.49 3.64
C ILE A 26 6.00 19.45 2.93
N ILE A 27 6.09 18.77 1.78
CA ILE A 27 7.33 18.66 1.03
C ILE A 27 7.67 19.99 0.37
N SER A 28 8.78 20.58 0.81
CA SER A 28 9.32 21.85 0.28
C SER A 28 10.44 21.65 -0.74
N THR A 29 10.90 20.41 -0.93
CA THR A 29 12.00 20.06 -1.83
C THR A 29 11.49 19.32 -3.07
N ALA A 30 12.05 19.65 -4.23
CA ALA A 30 11.79 18.87 -5.45
C ALA A 30 12.29 17.43 -5.26
N LEU A 31 11.41 16.46 -5.52
CA LEU A 31 11.74 15.03 -5.49
C LEU A 31 12.21 14.57 -6.87
N SER A 32 13.15 13.62 -6.90
CA SER A 32 13.58 12.92 -8.12
C SER A 32 12.51 12.04 -8.75
N PHE A 33 11.38 11.81 -8.07
CA PHE A 33 10.28 10.97 -8.52
C PHE A 33 8.91 11.65 -8.30
N LYS A 34 7.88 11.12 -8.98
CA LYS A 34 6.52 11.63 -8.84
C LYS A 34 5.85 11.00 -7.62
N LEU A 35 5.71 11.78 -6.54
CA LEU A 35 5.06 11.36 -5.29
C LEU A 35 3.68 10.74 -5.52
N TRP A 36 2.88 11.33 -6.41
CA TRP A 36 1.56 10.81 -6.80
C TRP A 36 1.61 9.35 -7.28
N GLN A 37 2.62 8.97 -8.07
CA GLN A 37 2.73 7.60 -8.60
C GLN A 37 3.01 6.60 -7.49
N VAL A 38 3.81 6.97 -6.49
CA VAL A 38 4.12 6.13 -5.31
C VAL A 38 2.85 5.89 -4.50
N TYR A 39 2.08 6.95 -4.23
CA TYR A 39 0.81 6.87 -3.52
C TYR A 39 -0.23 6.01 -4.24
N VAL A 40 -0.41 6.23 -5.55
CA VAL A 40 -1.35 5.45 -6.37
C VAL A 40 -0.93 3.98 -6.43
N PHE A 41 0.37 3.69 -6.56
CA PHE A 41 0.86 2.32 -6.53
C PHE A 41 0.48 1.61 -5.23
N HIS A 42 0.77 2.22 -4.07
CA HIS A 42 0.46 1.59 -2.79
C HIS A 42 -1.04 1.48 -2.52
N ALA A 43 -1.85 2.44 -2.97
CA ALA A 43 -3.30 2.37 -2.88
C ALA A 43 -3.88 1.21 -3.71
N ILE A 44 -3.47 1.10 -4.98
CA ILE A 44 -3.91 0.01 -5.86
C ILE A 44 -3.44 -1.34 -5.33
N ALA A 45 -2.17 -1.44 -4.95
CA ALA A 45 -1.62 -2.68 -4.41
C ALA A 45 -2.36 -3.10 -3.13
N ALA A 46 -2.65 -2.16 -2.22
CA ALA A 46 -3.39 -2.45 -1.00
C ALA A 46 -4.83 -2.90 -1.25
N PHE A 47 -5.48 -2.31 -2.27
CA PHE A 47 -6.80 -2.74 -2.72
C PHE A 47 -6.78 -4.17 -3.27
N LEU A 48 -5.84 -4.49 -4.16
CA LEU A 48 -5.70 -5.81 -4.76
C LEU A 48 -5.36 -6.89 -3.74
N VAL A 49 -4.45 -6.61 -2.82
CA VAL A 49 -4.09 -7.55 -1.74
C VAL A 49 -5.33 -7.89 -0.91
N TYR A 50 -6.07 -6.89 -0.44
CA TYR A 50 -7.28 -7.14 0.36
C TYR A 50 -8.34 -7.90 -0.44
N LEU A 51 -8.55 -7.56 -1.71
CA LEU A 51 -9.49 -8.27 -2.58
C LEU A 51 -9.14 -9.76 -2.71
N CYS A 52 -7.87 -10.07 -2.97
CA CYS A 52 -7.39 -11.45 -3.06
C CYS A 52 -7.52 -12.20 -1.72
N VAL A 53 -7.23 -11.55 -0.59
CA VAL A 53 -7.39 -12.14 0.74
C VAL A 53 -8.87 -12.38 1.06
N GLU A 54 -9.77 -11.47 0.70
CA GLU A 54 -11.23 -11.64 0.85
C GLU A 54 -11.73 -12.87 0.07
N ILE A 55 -11.32 -13.01 -1.20
CA ILE A 55 -11.67 -14.18 -2.03
C ILE A 55 -11.09 -15.47 -1.43
N THR A 56 -9.85 -15.41 -0.95
CA THR A 56 -9.20 -16.58 -0.33
C THR A 56 -9.88 -16.94 0.99
N ALA A 57 -10.26 -15.97 1.81
CA ALA A 57 -10.97 -16.21 3.07
C ALA A 57 -12.36 -16.83 2.86
N GLU A 58 -12.99 -16.57 1.71
CA GLU A 58 -14.26 -17.21 1.36
C GLU A 58 -14.10 -18.65 0.84
N LYS A 59 -13.05 -18.94 0.07
CA LYS A 59 -12.84 -20.27 -0.53
C LYS A 59 -11.98 -21.22 0.32
N LEU A 60 -10.97 -20.67 1.00
CA LEU A 60 -9.91 -21.37 1.72
C LEU A 60 -9.57 -20.60 3.02
N PRO A 61 -10.49 -20.52 3.99
CA PRO A 61 -10.35 -19.67 5.18
C PRO A 61 -9.05 -19.91 5.96
N ASN A 62 -8.65 -21.17 6.13
CA ASN A 62 -7.43 -21.56 6.84
C ASN A 62 -6.14 -21.12 6.13
N GLN A 63 -6.20 -20.71 4.86
CA GLN A 63 -5.05 -20.31 4.05
C GLN A 63 -4.98 -18.79 3.81
N ALA A 64 -6.00 -18.03 4.20
CA ALA A 64 -6.09 -16.60 3.90
C ALA A 64 -4.98 -15.76 4.55
N GLY A 65 -4.52 -16.16 5.75
CA GLY A 65 -3.35 -15.54 6.39
C GLY A 65 -2.05 -15.77 5.60
N TYR A 66 -1.84 -16.98 5.07
CA TYR A 66 -0.67 -17.27 4.23
C TYR A 66 -0.74 -16.55 2.88
N ALA A 67 -1.93 -16.43 2.29
CA ALA A 67 -2.14 -15.65 1.08
C ALA A 67 -1.78 -14.17 1.28
N TYR A 68 -2.15 -13.59 2.42
CA TYR A 68 -1.75 -12.22 2.77
C TYR A 68 -0.23 -12.06 2.83
N LEU A 69 0.47 -12.97 3.52
CA LEU A 69 1.94 -12.92 3.63
C LEU A 69 2.62 -13.03 2.25
N MET A 70 2.15 -13.94 1.39
CA MET A 70 2.67 -14.10 0.03
C MET A 70 2.44 -12.83 -0.82
N LEU A 71 1.23 -12.27 -0.79
CA LEU A 71 0.90 -11.05 -1.53
C LEU A 71 1.70 -9.84 -1.05
N MET A 72 2.05 -9.78 0.24
CA MET A 72 2.95 -8.77 0.78
C MET A 72 4.34 -8.82 0.15
N PHE A 73 4.92 -10.01 0.00
CA PHE A 73 6.20 -10.16 -0.71
C PHE A 73 6.09 -9.71 -2.17
N PHE A 74 5.02 -10.07 -2.87
CA PHE A 74 4.79 -9.62 -4.25
C PHE A 74 4.63 -8.11 -4.36
N LYS A 75 3.89 -7.48 -3.44
CA LYS A 75 3.71 -6.02 -3.39
C LYS A 75 5.03 -5.29 -3.20
N ILE A 76 5.86 -5.73 -2.25
CA ILE A 76 7.17 -5.13 -2.00
C ILE A 76 8.11 -5.38 -3.18
N GLY A 77 8.12 -6.59 -3.75
CA GLY A 77 8.91 -6.90 -4.94
C GLY A 77 8.53 -6.03 -6.14
N ALA A 78 7.22 -5.89 -6.40
CA ALA A 78 6.72 -5.03 -7.47
C ALA A 78 7.08 -3.56 -7.25
N PHE A 79 7.01 -3.07 -6.00
CA PHE A 79 7.44 -1.71 -5.66
C PHE A 79 8.90 -1.48 -6.02
N VAL A 80 9.79 -2.37 -5.58
CA VAL A 80 11.23 -2.25 -5.83
C VAL A 80 11.54 -2.31 -7.33
N LEU A 81 10.85 -3.14 -8.10
CA LEU A 81 11.07 -3.25 -9.55
C LEU A 81 10.55 -2.03 -10.34
N ILE A 82 9.37 -1.52 -9.97
CA ILE A 82 8.75 -0.38 -10.67
C ILE A 82 9.46 0.93 -10.32
N PHE A 83 9.85 1.12 -9.06
CA PHE A 83 10.52 2.33 -8.58
C PHE A 83 12.04 2.13 -8.44
N GLN A 84 12.62 1.20 -9.19
CA GLN A 84 14.03 0.81 -9.06
C GLN A 84 15.02 1.99 -9.16
N GLU A 85 14.75 2.97 -10.02
CA GLU A 85 15.61 4.17 -10.16
C GLU A 85 15.56 5.04 -8.91
N SER A 86 14.39 5.18 -8.31
CA SER A 86 14.18 5.93 -7.07
C SER A 86 14.70 5.18 -5.85
N VAL A 87 14.60 3.84 -5.83
CA VAL A 87 15.05 3.00 -4.71
C VAL A 87 16.57 2.77 -4.73
N PHE A 88 17.16 2.58 -5.91
CA PHE A 88 18.58 2.31 -6.12
C PHE A 88 19.33 3.48 -6.77
N ALA A 89 18.87 4.72 -6.51
CA ALA A 89 19.51 5.92 -7.04
C ALA A 89 21.03 5.88 -6.75
N LYS A 90 21.84 6.12 -7.79
CA LYS A 90 23.32 6.05 -7.71
C LYS A 90 23.90 7.14 -6.81
N GLU A 91 23.18 8.26 -6.69
CA GLU A 91 23.46 9.30 -5.71
C GLU A 91 22.66 9.01 -4.45
N SER A 92 23.25 9.23 -3.28
CA SER A 92 22.56 9.03 -2.01
C SER A 92 21.30 9.89 -1.99
N LEU A 93 20.13 9.24 -1.92
CA LEU A 93 18.86 9.94 -1.73
C LEU A 93 18.99 10.93 -0.58
N LEU A 94 18.44 12.13 -0.77
CA LEU A 94 18.25 13.03 0.36
C LEU A 94 17.36 12.31 1.39
N LYS A 95 17.64 12.49 2.68
CA LYS A 95 16.82 11.88 3.76
C LYS A 95 15.31 12.12 3.55
N VAL A 96 14.95 13.27 2.99
CA VAL A 96 13.57 13.65 2.65
C VAL A 96 12.98 12.72 1.59
N GLU A 97 13.72 12.37 0.54
CA GLU A 97 13.26 11.48 -0.53
C GLU A 97 13.03 10.05 -0.04
N SER A 98 13.92 9.53 0.81
CA SER A 98 13.72 8.22 1.44
C SER A 98 12.47 8.20 2.32
N VAL A 99 12.25 9.26 3.11
CA VAL A 99 11.00 9.40 3.90
C VAL A 99 9.79 9.50 2.97
N ALA A 100 9.90 10.22 1.87
CA ALA A 100 8.82 10.40 0.91
C ALA A 100 8.38 9.09 0.22
N LEU A 101 9.30 8.14 0.02
CA LEU A 101 9.00 6.78 -0.45
C LEU A 101 8.41 5.88 0.63
N VAL A 102 8.89 6.01 1.88
CA VAL A 102 8.57 5.10 2.98
C VAL A 102 7.23 5.43 3.65
N VAL A 103 6.84 6.70 3.72
CA VAL A 103 5.57 7.13 4.33
C VAL A 103 4.34 6.48 3.65
N PRO A 104 4.19 6.50 2.31
CA PRO A 104 3.07 5.85 1.64
C PRO A 104 3.07 4.33 1.87
N LEU A 105 4.25 3.69 1.84
CA LEU A 105 4.40 2.26 2.07
C LEU A 105 3.78 1.86 3.42
N PHE A 106 4.21 2.49 4.52
CA PHE A 106 3.70 2.13 5.85
C PHE A 106 2.25 2.54 6.07
N LEU A 107 1.82 3.68 5.53
CA LEU A 107 0.43 4.12 5.64
C LEU A 107 -0.53 3.05 5.09
N PHE A 108 -0.31 2.63 3.84
CA PHE A 108 -1.19 1.64 3.21
C PHE A 108 -0.99 0.24 3.77
N LEU A 109 0.21 -0.11 4.23
CA LEU A 109 0.48 -1.38 4.92
C LEU A 109 -0.30 -1.50 6.23
N ILE A 110 -0.34 -0.44 7.04
CA ILE A 110 -1.08 -0.44 8.31
C ILE A 110 -2.58 -0.56 8.07
N ILE A 111 -3.13 0.23 7.14
CA ILE A 111 -4.55 0.18 6.76
C ILE A 111 -4.93 -1.24 6.31
N GLU A 112 -4.12 -1.82 5.44
CA GLU A 112 -4.28 -3.17 4.92
C GLU A 112 -4.20 -4.23 6.02
N ALA A 113 -3.17 -4.19 6.87
CA ALA A 113 -2.99 -5.14 7.97
C ALA A 113 -4.17 -5.13 8.95
N ILE A 114 -4.69 -3.94 9.30
CA ILE A 114 -5.88 -3.81 10.15
C ILE A 114 -7.11 -4.41 9.47
N ALA A 115 -7.31 -4.13 8.18
CA ALA A 115 -8.46 -4.63 7.43
C ALA A 115 -8.42 -6.17 7.29
N VAL A 116 -7.25 -6.73 7.00
CA VAL A 116 -7.03 -8.18 6.91
C VAL A 116 -7.21 -8.84 8.28
N ALA A 117 -6.64 -8.28 9.35
CA ALA A 117 -6.80 -8.82 10.70
C ALA A 117 -8.28 -8.86 11.11
N ARG A 118 -9.04 -7.80 10.81
CA ARG A 118 -10.50 -7.76 11.06
C ARG A 118 -11.25 -8.81 10.25
N LEU A 119 -10.89 -9.00 8.98
CA LEU A 119 -11.49 -10.04 8.13
C LEU A 119 -11.25 -11.43 8.70
N LEU A 120 -9.99 -11.77 9.02
CA LEU A 120 -9.60 -13.09 9.52
C LEU A 120 -10.21 -13.38 10.89
N ASN A 121 -10.34 -12.40 11.78
CA ASN A 121 -11.01 -12.57 13.07
C ASN A 121 -12.55 -12.65 12.97
N SER A 122 -13.12 -12.34 11.81
CA SER A 122 -14.58 -12.43 11.56
C SER A 122 -15.00 -13.73 10.86
N LYS A 123 -14.04 -14.62 10.62
CA LYS A 123 -14.19 -15.88 9.89
C LYS A 123 -13.77 -17.05 10.77
#